data_AF-A0A514CK08-F1
#
_entry.id   AF-A0A514CK08-F1
#
_cell.length_a   1.000
_cell.length_b   1.000
_cell.length_c   1.000
_cell.angle_alpha   90.00
_cell.angle_beta   90.00
_cell.angle_gamma   90.00
#
_symmetry.space_group_name_H-M   'P 1'
#
loop_
_entity.id
_entity.type
_entity.pdbx_description
1 polymer ?
#
loop_
_entity_poly.entity_id
_entity_poly.type
_entity_poly.pdbx_seq_one_letter_code
_entity_poly.pdbx_strand_id
1 'polypeptide(L)'
;MINSSFECENGKISIRSARKEPHDSLKKLQIEGLSEDDVKRAEDKVQKLTDEFSSKIDVLFEKKEADIMNVYFTTFALQKRATDA
;
A
#
# COMPACT_ATOMS: atom_id res chain seq x y z
N MET A 1 -4.20 6.02 16.04
CA MET A 1 -4.87 5.96 14.71
C MET A 1 -4.38 7.05 13.76
N ILE A 2 -4.36 8.33 14.15
CA ILE A 2 -3.99 9.45 13.24
C ILE A 2 -2.65 9.23 12.51
N ASN A 3 -1.60 8.77 13.20
CA ASN A 3 -0.32 8.49 12.53
C ASN A 3 -0.39 7.30 11.55
N SER A 4 -1.20 6.27 11.82
CA SER A 4 -1.22 5.05 11.00
C SER A 4 -1.86 5.28 9.62
N SER A 5 -2.86 6.16 9.55
CA SER A 5 -3.50 6.55 8.28
C SER A 5 -2.56 7.41 7.44
N PHE A 6 -1.85 8.36 8.07
CA PHE A 6 -0.84 9.19 7.42
C PHE A 6 0.30 8.36 6.80
N GLU A 7 0.83 7.38 7.54
CA GLU A 7 1.86 6.48 7.01
C GLU A 7 1.37 5.64 5.82
N CYS A 8 0.10 5.20 5.82
CA CYS A 8 -0.47 4.47 4.68
C CYS A 8 -0.59 5.35 3.43
N GLU A 9 -1.08 6.58 3.58
CA GLU A 9 -1.17 7.50 2.45
C GLU A 9 0.22 7.84 1.90
N ASN A 10 1.21 8.06 2.77
CA ASN A 10 2.61 8.24 2.35
C ASN A 10 3.14 7.02 1.58
N GLY A 11 2.85 5.81 2.05
CA GLY A 11 3.22 4.58 1.34
C GLY A 11 2.60 4.50 -0.06
N LYS A 12 1.31 4.84 -0.19
CA LYS A 12 0.63 4.89 -1.50
C LYS A 12 1.18 5.99 -2.40
N ILE A 13 1.50 7.16 -1.86
CA ILE A 13 2.15 8.26 -2.60
C ILE A 13 3.51 7.80 -3.12
N SER A 14 4.30 7.13 -2.28
CA SER A 14 5.61 6.60 -2.65
C SER A 14 5.52 5.58 -3.80
N ILE A 15 4.57 4.64 -3.74
CA ILE A 15 4.33 3.66 -4.81
C ILE A 15 3.95 4.37 -6.12
N ARG A 16 3.05 5.35 -6.07
CA ARG A 16 2.66 6.14 -7.25
C ARG A 16 3.82 6.93 -7.83
N SER A 17 4.70 7.46 -6.98
CA SER A 17 5.93 8.14 -7.40
C SER A 17 6.90 7.17 -8.06
N ALA A 18 7.11 5.98 -7.49
CA ALA A 18 8.00 4.96 -8.02
C ALA A 18 7.58 4.45 -9.40
N ARG A 19 6.27 4.45 -9.73
CA ARG A 19 5.76 4.11 -11.07
C ARG A 19 6.29 5.03 -12.18
N LYS A 20 6.68 6.27 -11.85
CA LYS A 20 7.09 7.28 -12.83
C LYS A 20 8.38 6.90 -13.56
N GLU A 21 9.38 6.42 -12.82
CA GLU A 21 10.69 6.06 -13.38
C GLU A 21 10.62 4.93 -14.44
N PRO A 22 9.95 3.78 -14.16
CA PRO A 22 9.72 2.75 -15.17
C PRO A 22 8.95 3.27 -16.38
N HIS A 23 7.92 4.09 -16.18
CA HIS A 23 7.11 4.61 -17.28
C HIS A 23 7.92 5.55 -18.19
N ASP A 24 8.71 6.46 -17.62
CA ASP A 24 9.59 7.34 -18.38
C ASP A 24 10.67 6.53 -19.12
N SER A 25 11.14 5.43 -18.52
CA SER A 25 12.09 4.51 -19.16
C SER A 25 11.45 3.75 -20.34
N LEU A 26 10.21 3.30 -20.19
CA LEU A 26 9.46 2.63 -21.27
C LEU A 26 9.20 3.56 -22.45
N LYS A 27 8.89 4.84 -22.20
CA LYS A 27 8.77 5.86 -23.26
C LYS A 27 10.06 6.06 -24.04
N LYS A 28 11.22 6.08 -23.35
CA LYS A 28 12.52 6.18 -24.03
C LYS A 28 12.77 4.95 -24.90
N LEU A 29 12.55 3.76 -24.37
CA LEU A 29 12.72 2.51 -25.11
C LEU A 29 11.81 2.41 -26.33
N GLN A 30 10.59 2.95 -26.25
CA GLN A 30 9.67 3.04 -27.39
C GLN A 30 10.25 3.92 -28.52
N ILE A 31 10.89 5.04 -28.18
CA ILE A 31 11.56 5.93 -29.15
C ILE A 31 12.81 5.24 -29.74
N GLU A 32 13.53 4.45 -28.94
CA GLU A 32 14.71 3.69 -29.35
C GLU A 32 14.39 2.46 -30.23
N GLY A 33 13.10 2.19 -30.48
CA GLY A 33 12.64 1.18 -31.44
C GLY A 33 12.14 -0.13 -30.81
N LEU A 34 11.86 -0.15 -29.51
CA LEU A 34 11.17 -1.29 -28.89
C LEU A 34 9.75 -1.43 -29.46
N SER A 35 9.31 -2.67 -29.67
CA SER A 35 7.97 -2.97 -30.18
C SER A 35 6.87 -2.39 -29.28
N GLU A 36 5.82 -1.81 -29.89
CA GLU A 36 4.65 -1.29 -29.17
C GLU A 36 3.97 -2.37 -28.31
N ASP A 37 3.95 -3.62 -28.79
CA ASP A 37 3.39 -4.76 -28.04
C ASP A 37 4.20 -5.04 -26.77
N ASP A 38 5.51 -4.93 -26.82
CA ASP A 38 6.39 -5.18 -25.67
C ASP A 38 6.33 -4.03 -24.67
N VAL A 39 6.27 -2.78 -25.15
CA VAL A 39 6.05 -1.59 -24.31
C VAL A 39 4.72 -1.73 -23.57
N LYS A 40 3.63 -2.05 -24.27
CA LYS A 40 2.31 -2.21 -23.66
C LYS A 40 2.27 -3.32 -22.62
N ARG A 41 2.89 -4.47 -22.89
CA ARG A 41 3.02 -5.56 -21.90
C ARG A 41 3.81 -5.12 -20.67
N ALA A 42 4.86 -4.32 -20.85
CA ALA A 42 5.67 -3.83 -19.74
C ALA A 42 4.91 -2.77 -18.91
N GLU A 43 4.18 -1.86 -19.55
CA GLU A 43 3.29 -0.91 -18.88
C GLU A 43 2.21 -1.62 -18.07
N ASP A 44 1.54 -2.63 -18.64
CA ASP A 44 0.55 -3.44 -17.94
C ASP A 44 1.13 -4.14 -16.71
N LYS A 45 2.38 -4.64 -16.79
CA LYS A 45 3.07 -5.25 -15.65
C LYS A 45 3.37 -4.22 -14.55
N VAL A 46 3.89 -3.06 -14.92
CA VAL A 46 4.18 -1.96 -13.98
C VAL A 46 2.90 -1.51 -13.29
N GLN A 47 1.79 -1.40 -14.03
CA GLN A 47 0.50 -1.02 -13.48
C GLN A 47 -0.02 -2.09 -12.50
N LYS A 48 0.00 -3.37 -12.88
CA LYS A 48 -0.40 -4.48 -12.00
C LYS A 48 0.40 -4.51 -10.69
N LEU A 49 1.71 -4.31 -10.76
CA LEU A 49 2.56 -4.24 -9.55
C LEU A 49 2.17 -3.04 -8.67
N THR A 50 1.95 -1.88 -9.28
CA THR A 50 1.52 -0.66 -8.57
C THR A 50 0.21 -0.90 -7.80
N ASP A 51 -0.76 -1.52 -8.46
CA ASP A 51 -2.08 -1.81 -7.87
C ASP A 51 -1.98 -2.88 -6.78
N GLU A 52 -1.18 -3.93 -7.00
CA GLU A 52 -0.93 -4.99 -6.02
C GLU A 52 -0.32 -4.44 -4.73
N PHE A 53 0.73 -3.62 -4.82
CA PHE A 53 1.37 -3.05 -3.63
C PHE A 53 0.49 -2.00 -2.95
N SER A 54 -0.31 -1.25 -3.70
CA SER A 54 -1.29 -0.32 -3.12
C SER A 54 -2.34 -1.08 -2.30
N SER A 55 -2.86 -2.19 -2.83
CA SER A 55 -3.81 -3.05 -2.11
C SER A 55 -3.18 -3.73 -0.89
N LYS A 56 -1.91 -4.16 -0.98
CA LYS A 56 -1.18 -4.71 0.18
C LYS A 56 -1.09 -3.71 1.34
N ILE A 57 -0.89 -2.42 1.06
CA ILE A 57 -0.90 -1.38 2.11
C ILE A 57 -2.26 -1.33 2.80
N ASP A 58 -3.35 -1.36 2.04
CA ASP A 58 -4.71 -1.34 2.59
C ASP A 58 -4.99 -2.54 3.51
N VAL A 59 -4.64 -3.75 3.06
CA VAL A 59 -4.81 -4.96 3.87
C VAL A 59 -3.97 -4.92 5.16
N LEU A 60 -2.73 -4.43 5.08
CA LEU A 60 -1.87 -4.29 6.26
C LEU A 60 -2.43 -3.25 7.23
N PHE A 61 -2.99 -2.17 6.71
CA PHE A 61 -3.64 -1.13 7.51
C PHE A 61 -4.84 -1.68 8.28
N GLU A 62 -5.77 -2.34 7.58
CA GLU A 62 -6.96 -2.95 8.18
C GLU A 62 -6.59 -3.95 9.27
N LYS A 63 -5.62 -4.82 8.99
CA LYS A 63 -5.11 -5.78 9.98
C LYS A 63 -4.56 -5.07 11.22
N LYS A 64 -3.80 -3.99 11.02
CA LYS A 64 -3.23 -3.23 12.13
C LYS A 64 -4.30 -2.53 12.96
N GLU A 65 -5.35 -1.99 12.32
CA GLU A 65 -6.48 -1.40 13.03
C GLU A 65 -7.24 -2.44 13.86
N ALA A 66 -7.51 -3.62 13.29
CA ALA A 66 -8.15 -4.72 14.02
C ALA A 66 -7.32 -5.19 15.22
N ASP A 67 -6.01 -5.35 15.05
CA ASP A 67 -5.10 -5.73 16.14
C ASP A 67 -5.10 -4.67 17.26
N ILE A 68 -5.04 -3.39 16.90
CA ILE A 68 -5.10 -2.29 17.89
C ILE A 68 -6.44 -2.33 18.65
N MET A 69 -7.56 -2.50 17.95
CA MET A 69 -8.89 -2.57 18.58
C MET A 69 -9.02 -3.78 19.50
N ASN A 70 -8.50 -4.94 19.11
CA ASN A 70 -8.48 -6.13 19.96
C ASN A 70 -7.64 -5.94 21.24
N VAL A 71 -6.47 -5.30 21.13
CA VAL A 71 -5.64 -4.97 22.31
C VAL A 71 -6.36 -3.97 23.22
N TYR A 72 -7.03 -2.96 22.67
CA TYR A 72 -7.81 -2.01 23.47
C TYR A 72 -8.99 -2.68 24.18
N PHE A 73 -9.73 -3.55 23.49
CA PHE A 73 -10.86 -4.27 24.08
C PHE A 73 -10.42 -5.18 25.23
N THR A 74 -9.33 -5.93 25.04
CA THR A 74 -8.81 -6.86 26.04
C THR A 74 -8.25 -6.15 27.26
N THR A 75 -7.50 -5.05 27.08
CA THR A 75 -6.99 -4.25 28.20
C THR A 75 -8.12 -3.60 29.00
N PHE A 76 -9.12 -3.03 28.32
CA PHE A 76 -10.27 -2.43 28.98
C PHE A 76 -11.12 -3.46 29.75
N ALA A 77 -11.35 -4.64 29.17
CA ALA A 77 -12.10 -5.71 29.83
C ALA A 77 -11.39 -6.20 31.11
N LEU A 78 -10.06 -6.26 31.11
CA LEU A 78 -9.27 -6.62 32.28
C LEU A 78 -9.33 -5.53 33.37
N GLN A 79 -9.24 -4.25 33.00
CA GLN A 79 -9.38 -3.15 33.95
C GLN A 79 -10.76 -3.12 34.60
N LYS A 80 -11.83 -3.29 33.81
CA LYS A 80 -13.19 -3.33 34.34
C LYS A 80 -13.38 -4.46 35.35
N ARG A 81 -12.87 -5.66 35.05
CA ARG A 81 -12.87 -6.80 35.97
C ARG A 81 -12.08 -6.53 37.26
N ALA A 82 -11.02 -5.73 37.20
CA ALA A 82 -10.21 -5.38 38.36
C ALA A 82 -10.86 -4.30 39.25
N THR A 83 -11.71 -3.44 38.70
CA THR A 83 -12.49 -2.44 39.48
C THR A 83 -13.81 -2.98 40.02
N ASP A 84 -14.38 -4.01 39.40
CA ASP A 84 -15.63 -4.64 39.82
C ASP A 84 -15.42 -5.73 40.91
N ALA A 85 -14.16 -5.96 41.33
CA ALA A 85 -13.75 -6.94 42.36
C ALA A 85 -13.18 -6.24 43.60
#